data_AF-A0A7C6EJE1-F1
#
_entry.id   AF-A0A7C6EJE1-F1
#
_cell.length_a   1.000
_cell.length_b   1.000
_cell.length_c   1.000
_cell.angle_alpha   90.00
_cell.angle_beta   90.00
_cell.angle_gamma   90.00
#
_symmetry.space_group_name_H-M   'P 1'
#
loop_
_entity.id
_entity.type
_entity.pdbx_description
1 polymer ?
#
loop_
_entity_poly.entity_id
_entity_poly.type
_entity_poly.pdbx_seq_one_letter_code
_entity_poly.pdbx_strand_id
1 'polypeptide(L)'
;MPVEEIKLTASFRVDLTDVDEAEITEIRQLFAENRRIVNELIEHAHSHRTTSFISLHHAKYHELRQRYPTLPSHYIDTACRHAASIYKSFLELKKMGVCEKEKPVFKRWAIWLDKQLFKLDIEGWRASIAVHGGRWIALRLLHGRYHDKFGT
;
A
#
# COMPACT_ATOMS: atom_id res chain seq x y z
N MET A 1 14.00 29.32 9.76
CA MET A 1 13.11 29.36 8.58
C MET A 1 12.13 28.20 8.72
N PRO A 2 10.83 28.37 8.44
CA PRO A 2 9.93 27.22 8.36
C PRO A 2 10.38 26.34 7.19
N VAL A 3 10.59 25.06 7.46
CA VAL A 3 10.87 24.05 6.44
C VAL A 3 9.53 23.44 6.05
N GLU A 4 9.09 23.69 4.83
CA GLU A 4 7.87 23.09 4.29
C GLU A 4 8.22 21.72 3.70
N GLU A 5 7.59 20.66 4.20
CA GLU A 5 7.81 19.28 3.74
C GLU A 5 6.80 18.94 2.62
N ILE A 6 7.28 18.80 1.38
CA ILE A 6 6.46 18.33 0.25
C ILE A 6 6.55 16.80 0.19
N LYS A 7 5.43 16.10 0.41
CA LYS A 7 5.36 14.63 0.29
C LYS A 7 4.93 14.22 -1.11
N LEU A 8 5.89 13.71 -1.89
CA LEU A 8 5.62 13.12 -3.19
C LEU A 8 5.31 11.63 -3.05
N THR A 9 4.26 11.18 -3.73
CA THR A 9 3.96 9.74 -3.86
C THR A 9 4.33 9.31 -5.27
N ALA A 10 5.23 8.33 -5.39
CA ALA A 10 5.62 7.74 -6.67
C ALA A 10 5.23 6.25 -6.69
N SER A 11 4.81 5.76 -7.85
CA SER A 11 4.57 4.34 -8.08
C SER A 11 5.65 3.81 -9.00
N PHE A 12 6.28 2.72 -8.61
CA PHE A 12 7.29 2.04 -9.40
C PHE A 12 6.77 0.68 -9.84
N ARG A 13 7.13 0.27 -11.06
CA ARG A 13 7.01 -1.12 -11.45
C ARG A 13 8.26 -1.86 -10.97
N VAL A 14 8.07 -3.08 -10.55
CA VAL A 14 9.15 -3.91 -10.03
C VAL A 14 9.60 -4.88 -11.12
N ASP A 15 10.90 -4.98 -11.30
CA ASP A 15 11.54 -6.01 -12.11
C ASP A 15 11.86 -7.22 -11.23
N LEU A 16 11.36 -8.38 -11.64
CA LEU A 16 11.50 -9.66 -10.92
C LEU A 16 12.44 -10.63 -11.65
N THR A 17 13.15 -10.17 -12.70
CA THR A 17 13.98 -11.03 -13.56
C THR A 17 15.11 -11.72 -12.78
N ASP A 18 15.71 -11.01 -11.82
CA ASP A 18 16.85 -11.50 -11.02
C ASP A 18 16.46 -11.91 -9.58
N VAL A 19 15.18 -12.20 -9.35
CA VAL A 19 14.63 -12.56 -8.03
C VAL A 19 14.36 -14.06 -8.00
N ASP A 20 14.73 -14.75 -6.91
CA ASP A 20 14.49 -16.17 -6.81
C ASP A 20 12.99 -16.51 -6.71
N GLU A 21 12.63 -17.74 -7.08
CA GLU A 21 11.23 -18.18 -7.16
C GLU A 21 10.53 -18.16 -5.79
N ALA A 22 11.27 -18.39 -4.70
CA ALA A 22 10.72 -18.37 -3.35
C ALA A 22 10.39 -16.93 -2.92
N GLU A 23 11.28 -15.98 -3.19
CA GLU A 23 11.07 -14.54 -2.99
C GLU A 23 9.91 -14.01 -3.84
N ILE A 24 9.83 -14.40 -5.12
CA ILE A 24 8.69 -14.04 -5.99
C ILE A 24 7.37 -14.55 -5.39
N THR A 25 7.36 -15.78 -4.89
CA THR A 25 6.18 -16.39 -4.27
C THR A 25 5.75 -15.62 -3.03
N GLU A 26 6.70 -15.25 -2.17
CA GLU A 26 6.44 -14.46 -0.97
C GLU A 26 5.93 -13.05 -1.29
N ILE A 27 6.50 -12.38 -2.29
CA ILE A 27 6.02 -11.07 -2.75
C ILE A 27 4.59 -11.17 -3.27
N ARG A 28 4.29 -12.20 -4.07
CA ARG A 28 2.92 -12.44 -4.57
C ARG A 28 1.96 -12.70 -3.42
N GLN A 29 2.36 -13.47 -2.42
CA GLN A 29 1.55 -13.69 -1.21
C GLN A 29 1.26 -12.37 -0.49
N LEU A 30 2.29 -11.56 -0.24
CA LEU A 30 2.18 -10.26 0.41
C LEU A 30 1.19 -9.33 -0.32
N PHE A 31 1.28 -9.26 -1.66
CA PHE A 31 0.36 -8.45 -2.46
C PHE A 31 -1.09 -8.98 -2.39
N ALA A 32 -1.25 -10.31 -2.40
CA ALA A 32 -2.56 -10.95 -2.27
C ALA A 32 -3.22 -10.62 -0.92
N GLU A 33 -2.46 -10.75 0.16
CA GLU A 33 -2.92 -10.48 1.53
C GLU A 33 -3.23 -9.00 1.72
N ASN A 34 -2.35 -8.09 1.29
CA ASN A 34 -2.64 -6.66 1.32
C ASN A 34 -3.91 -6.31 0.56
N ARG A 35 -4.13 -6.89 -0.64
CA ARG A 35 -5.36 -6.68 -1.39
C ARG A 35 -6.59 -7.20 -0.63
N ARG A 36 -6.51 -8.35 0.05
CA ARG A 36 -7.60 -8.87 0.89
C ARG A 36 -7.90 -7.92 2.05
N ILE A 37 -6.87 -7.52 2.79
CA ILE A 37 -6.98 -6.59 3.93
C ILE A 37 -7.59 -5.26 3.49
N VAL A 38 -7.10 -4.65 2.42
CA VAL A 38 -7.63 -3.38 1.90
C VAL A 38 -9.11 -3.50 1.53
N ASN A 39 -9.53 -4.59 0.88
CA ASN A 39 -10.95 -4.76 0.52
C ASN A 39 -11.83 -5.02 1.75
N GLU A 40 -11.35 -5.75 2.76
CA GLU A 40 -12.05 -5.91 4.04
C GLU A 40 -12.23 -4.56 4.76
N LEU A 41 -11.19 -3.72 4.75
CA LEU A 41 -11.25 -2.38 5.34
C LEU A 41 -12.16 -1.44 4.54
N ILE A 42 -12.20 -1.56 3.21
CA ILE A 42 -13.16 -0.83 2.36
C ILE A 42 -14.60 -1.25 2.69
N GLU A 43 -14.85 -2.55 2.88
CA GLU A 43 -16.16 -3.05 3.30
C GLU A 43 -16.59 -2.45 4.64
N HIS A 44 -15.68 -2.44 5.61
CA HIS A 44 -15.93 -1.85 6.91
C HIS A 44 -16.19 -0.34 6.80
N ALA A 45 -15.38 0.38 6.02
CA ALA A 45 -15.56 1.80 5.74
C ALA A 45 -16.92 2.11 5.13
N HIS A 46 -17.36 1.29 4.16
CA HIS A 46 -18.64 1.47 3.47
C HIS A 46 -19.83 1.21 4.40
N SER A 47 -19.82 0.09 5.12
CA SER A 47 -20.89 -0.32 6.04
C SER A 47 -21.07 0.64 7.23
N HIS A 48 -19.97 1.22 7.72
CA HIS A 48 -19.98 2.11 8.89
C HIS A 48 -19.79 3.59 8.52
N ARG A 49 -19.86 3.94 7.22
CA ARG A 49 -19.62 5.30 6.70
C ARG A 49 -18.34 5.97 7.23
N THR A 50 -17.30 5.18 7.47
CA THR A 50 -16.05 5.64 8.08
C THR A 50 -15.05 6.08 7.02
N THR A 51 -14.62 7.34 7.07
CA THR A 51 -13.60 7.90 6.15
C THR A 51 -12.24 8.10 6.82
N SER A 52 -12.14 7.95 8.14
CA SER A 52 -10.89 8.13 8.88
C SER A 52 -10.10 6.84 8.93
N PHE A 53 -8.83 6.89 8.50
CA PHE A 53 -7.94 5.73 8.64
C PHE A 53 -7.68 5.37 10.11
N ILE A 54 -7.69 6.36 11.01
CA ILE A 54 -7.51 6.14 12.45
C ILE A 54 -8.68 5.32 13.00
N SER A 55 -9.91 5.66 12.60
CA SER A 55 -11.10 4.92 12.99
C SER A 55 -11.09 3.50 12.44
N LEU A 56 -10.68 3.29 11.18
CA LEU A 56 -10.48 1.95 10.62
C LEU A 56 -9.43 1.15 11.40
N HIS A 57 -8.31 1.79 11.73
CA HIS A 57 -7.25 1.16 12.52
C HIS A 57 -7.77 0.75 13.91
N HIS A 58 -8.41 1.64 14.65
CA HIS A 58 -9.00 1.31 15.96
C HIS A 58 -10.01 0.16 15.88
N ALA A 59 -10.84 0.13 14.83
CA ALA A 59 -11.87 -0.89 14.69
C ALA A 59 -11.31 -2.28 14.31
N LYS A 60 -10.25 -2.34 13.49
CA LYS A 60 -9.84 -3.58 12.83
C LYS A 60 -8.41 -4.04 13.12
N TYR A 61 -7.56 -3.21 13.72
CA TYR A 61 -6.13 -3.52 13.89
C TYR A 61 -5.90 -4.81 14.68
N HIS A 62 -6.53 -4.97 15.84
CA HIS A 62 -6.29 -6.14 16.70
C HIS A 62 -6.72 -7.45 16.01
N GLU A 63 -7.87 -7.46 15.35
CA GLU A 63 -8.35 -8.61 14.59
C GLU A 63 -7.41 -8.95 13.42
N LEU A 64 -6.97 -7.95 12.67
CA LEU A 64 -6.05 -8.13 11.55
C LEU A 64 -4.66 -8.56 12.03
N ARG A 65 -4.15 -8.04 13.15
CA ARG A 65 -2.88 -8.49 13.75
C ARG A 65 -2.92 -9.94 14.18
N GLN A 66 -4.04 -10.39 14.74
CA GLN A 66 -4.22 -11.79 15.12
C GLN A 66 -4.27 -12.71 13.90
N ARG A 67 -4.91 -12.26 12.81
CA ARG A 67 -5.03 -13.02 11.55
C ARG A 67 -3.73 -13.08 10.75
N TYR A 68 -2.91 -12.03 10.80
CA TYR A 68 -1.66 -11.90 10.06
C TYR A 68 -0.47 -11.64 11.01
N PRO A 69 -0.11 -12.59 11.89
CA PRO A 69 0.87 -12.35 12.95
C PRO A 69 2.29 -12.11 12.41
N THR A 70 2.65 -12.75 11.31
CA THR A 70 3.98 -12.67 10.68
C THR A 70 4.16 -11.47 9.76
N LEU A 71 3.07 -10.81 9.37
CA LEU A 71 3.11 -9.61 8.54
C LEU A 71 3.64 -8.44 9.38
N PRO A 72 4.56 -7.59 8.86
CA PRO A 72 4.96 -6.38 9.56
C PRO A 72 3.74 -5.51 9.91
N SER A 73 3.66 -5.00 11.15
CA SER A 73 2.47 -4.31 11.66
C SER A 73 2.04 -3.11 10.80
N HIS A 74 3.01 -2.36 10.28
CA HIS A 74 2.77 -1.18 9.44
C HIS A 74 2.05 -1.48 8.12
N TYR A 75 1.98 -2.73 7.66
CA TYR A 75 1.12 -3.08 6.53
C TYR A 75 -0.36 -2.86 6.85
N ILE A 76 -0.78 -3.04 8.10
CA ILE A 76 -2.17 -2.77 8.49
C ILE A 76 -2.42 -1.26 8.54
N ASP A 77 -1.47 -0.47 9.04
CA ASP A 77 -1.55 0.99 9.02
C ASP A 77 -1.70 1.55 7.60
N THR A 78 -0.82 1.10 6.70
CA THR A 78 -0.84 1.53 5.30
C THR A 78 -2.09 1.02 4.58
N ALA A 79 -2.58 -0.19 4.86
CA ALA A 79 -3.84 -0.69 4.34
C ALA A 79 -5.04 0.14 4.83
N CYS A 80 -5.07 0.57 6.10
CA CYS A 80 -6.10 1.47 6.64
C CYS A 80 -6.09 2.82 5.93
N ARG A 81 -4.90 3.42 5.72
CA ARG A 81 -4.74 4.67 4.97
C ARG A 81 -5.23 4.53 3.53
N HIS A 82 -4.86 3.43 2.87
CA HIS A 82 -5.24 3.16 1.50
C HIS A 82 -6.75 2.96 1.35
N ALA A 83 -7.36 2.13 2.21
CA ALA A 83 -8.80 1.89 2.21
C ALA A 83 -9.59 3.19 2.46
N ALA A 84 -9.17 4.00 3.45
CA ALA A 84 -9.77 5.30 3.72
C ALA A 84 -9.67 6.25 2.51
N SER A 85 -8.50 6.30 1.85
CA SER A 85 -8.30 7.11 0.64
C SER A 85 -9.21 6.67 -0.52
N ILE A 86 -9.30 5.37 -0.79
CA ILE A 86 -10.18 4.80 -1.80
C ILE A 86 -11.65 5.14 -1.50
N TYR A 87 -12.07 4.96 -0.25
CA TYR A 87 -13.46 5.21 0.14
C TYR A 87 -13.81 6.70 0.06
N LYS A 88 -12.93 7.60 0.50
CA LYS A 88 -13.11 9.05 0.31
C LYS A 88 -13.26 9.42 -1.15
N SER A 89 -12.33 8.95 -2.00
CA SER A 89 -12.40 9.21 -3.45
C SER A 89 -13.71 8.70 -4.05
N PHE A 90 -14.15 7.52 -3.65
CA PHE A 90 -15.44 6.97 -4.06
C PHE A 90 -16.61 7.87 -3.68
N LEU A 91 -16.66 8.39 -2.45
CA LEU A 91 -17.73 9.30 -2.01
C LEU A 91 -17.75 10.59 -2.83
N GLU A 92 -16.58 11.18 -3.13
CA GLU A 92 -16.51 12.36 -4.00
C GLU A 92 -17.02 12.07 -5.41
N LEU A 93 -16.64 10.92 -5.99
CA LEU A 93 -17.15 10.51 -7.30
C LEU A 93 -18.67 10.22 -7.29
N LYS A 94 -19.22 9.66 -6.20
CA LYS A 94 -20.68 9.51 -6.02
C LYS A 94 -21.37 10.87 -5.95
N LYS A 95 -20.80 11.81 -5.19
CA LYS A 95 -21.32 13.18 -5.05
C LYS A 95 -21.34 13.93 -6.39
N MET A 96 -20.34 13.71 -7.24
CA MET A 96 -20.27 14.26 -8.60
C MET A 96 -21.19 13.56 -9.60
N GLY A 97 -21.84 12.44 -9.23
CA GLY A 97 -22.71 11.68 -10.12
C GLY A 97 -21.99 10.88 -11.21
N VAL A 98 -20.66 10.77 -11.14
CA VAL A 98 -19.83 10.07 -12.15
C VAL A 98 -19.49 8.62 -11.78
N CYS A 99 -20.09 8.11 -10.70
CA CYS A 99 -19.90 6.74 -10.23
C CYS A 99 -21.25 6.05 -9.99
N GLU A 100 -21.56 5.08 -10.84
CA GLU A 100 -22.78 4.28 -10.73
C GLU A 100 -22.64 3.16 -9.69
N LYS A 101 -21.41 2.75 -9.37
CA LYS A 101 -21.15 1.64 -8.44
C LYS A 101 -21.73 1.93 -7.06
N GLU A 102 -22.24 0.89 -6.41
CA GLU A 102 -22.72 0.96 -5.03
C GLU A 102 -21.57 1.00 -4.02
N LYS A 103 -20.45 0.33 -4.33
CA LYS A 103 -19.29 0.17 -3.45
C LYS A 103 -17.97 0.22 -4.24
N PRO A 104 -16.88 0.80 -3.68
CA PRO A 104 -15.56 0.69 -4.28
C PRO A 104 -14.94 -0.69 -4.04
N VAL A 105 -14.07 -1.13 -4.96
CA VAL A 105 -13.33 -2.39 -4.84
C VAL A 105 -11.90 -2.17 -5.32
N PHE A 106 -10.92 -2.56 -4.50
CA PHE A 106 -9.51 -2.50 -4.84
C PHE A 106 -9.08 -3.74 -5.65
N LYS A 107 -8.83 -3.55 -6.94
CA LYS A 107 -8.49 -4.64 -7.88
C LYS A 107 -7.01 -4.69 -8.31
N ARG A 108 -6.22 -3.65 -8.00
CA ARG A 108 -4.84 -3.54 -8.49
C ARG A 108 -3.90 -4.49 -7.74
N TRP A 109 -2.85 -4.93 -8.43
CA TRP A 109 -1.71 -5.60 -7.82
C TRP A 109 -0.68 -4.57 -7.40
N ALA A 110 -1.01 -3.81 -6.36
CA ALA A 110 -0.19 -2.72 -5.85
C ALA A 110 -0.27 -2.66 -4.33
N ILE A 111 0.81 -2.21 -3.71
CA ILE A 111 0.92 -2.04 -2.27
C ILE A 111 1.39 -0.63 -1.97
N TRP A 112 0.83 -0.01 -0.93
CA TRP A 112 1.27 1.30 -0.47
C TRP A 112 2.26 1.06 0.66
N LEU A 113 3.50 1.48 0.49
CA LEU A 113 4.54 1.36 1.51
C LEU A 113 4.81 2.72 2.17
N ASP A 114 5.10 2.69 3.47
CA ASP A 114 5.62 3.83 4.20
C ASP A 114 7.12 3.67 4.48
N LYS A 115 7.71 4.66 5.17
CA LYS A 115 9.14 4.68 5.52
C LYS A 115 9.62 3.50 6.37
N GLN A 116 8.71 2.74 6.98
CA GLN A 116 9.07 1.57 7.78
C GLN A 116 9.01 0.27 6.98
N LEU A 117 8.22 0.24 5.90
CA LEU A 117 8.06 -0.93 5.05
C LEU A 117 8.99 -0.92 3.83
N PHE A 118 9.65 0.20 3.56
CA PHE A 118 10.45 0.38 2.35
C PHE A 118 11.73 1.17 2.60
N LYS A 119 12.79 0.81 1.88
CA LYS A 119 14.03 1.58 1.75
C LYS A 119 14.34 1.76 0.27
N LEU A 120 14.65 2.99 -0.15
CA LEU A 120 15.02 3.31 -1.53
C LEU A 120 16.53 3.45 -1.65
N ASP A 121 17.10 2.73 -2.59
CA ASP A 121 18.42 2.99 -3.17
C ASP A 121 18.20 3.61 -4.55
N ILE A 122 18.40 4.92 -4.64
CA ILE A 122 18.17 5.69 -5.86
C ILE A 122 19.30 5.44 -6.86
N GLU A 123 20.55 5.33 -6.39
CA GLU A 123 21.72 5.13 -7.25
C GLU A 123 21.64 3.77 -7.95
N GLY A 124 21.28 2.73 -7.21
CA GLY A 124 21.09 1.38 -7.73
C GLY A 124 19.72 1.12 -8.35
N TRP A 125 18.78 2.08 -8.27
CA TRP A 125 17.36 1.87 -8.59
C TRP A 125 16.79 0.60 -7.96
N ARG A 126 17.01 0.42 -6.65
CA ARG A 126 16.48 -0.73 -5.89
C ARG A 126 15.56 -0.26 -4.76
N ALA A 127 14.54 -1.04 -4.46
CA ALA A 127 13.75 -0.89 -3.25
C ALA A 127 13.81 -2.16 -2.43
N SER A 128 14.18 -2.03 -1.16
CA SER A 128 14.02 -3.11 -0.19
C SER A 128 12.66 -3.00 0.46
N ILE A 129 11.86 -4.06 0.37
CA ILE A 129 10.53 -4.14 1.00
C ILE A 129 10.56 -5.11 2.19
N ALA A 130 9.93 -4.72 3.29
CA ALA A 130 9.76 -5.61 4.43
C ALA A 130 8.74 -6.70 4.09
N VAL A 131 9.07 -7.95 4.37
CA VAL A 131 8.21 -9.12 4.13
C VAL A 131 7.94 -9.87 5.44
N HIS A 132 7.35 -11.07 5.35
CA HIS A 132 6.98 -11.86 6.51
C HIS A 132 8.19 -12.22 7.37
N GLY A 133 7.98 -12.18 8.70
CA GLY A 133 9.04 -12.50 9.67
C GLY A 133 10.11 -11.42 9.79
N GLY A 134 9.88 -10.20 9.26
CA GLY A 134 10.80 -9.07 9.40
C GLY A 134 12.01 -9.10 8.46
N ARG A 135 12.00 -10.01 7.48
CA ARG A 135 13.01 -10.06 6.41
C ARG A 135 12.77 -8.93 5.40
N TRP A 136 13.78 -8.69 4.56
CA TRP A 136 13.75 -7.68 3.51
C TRP A 136 14.09 -8.33 2.18
N ILE A 137 13.32 -8.02 1.14
CA ILE A 137 13.64 -8.43 -0.25
C ILE A 137 13.97 -7.17 -1.06
N ALA A 138 15.12 -7.18 -1.72
CA ALA A 138 15.63 -6.06 -2.50
C ALA A 138 15.30 -6.20 -3.98
N LEU A 139 14.39 -5.38 -4.46
CA LEU A 139 13.82 -5.47 -5.79
C LEU A 139 14.32 -4.35 -6.69
N ARG A 140 14.63 -4.68 -7.94
CA ARG A 140 14.99 -3.68 -8.94
C ARG A 140 13.74 -2.91 -9.36
N LEU A 141 13.85 -1.58 -9.39
CA LEU A 141 12.80 -0.70 -9.84
C LEU A 141 12.97 -0.43 -11.33
N LEU A 142 11.90 -0.61 -12.09
CA LEU A 142 11.83 -0.08 -13.44
C LEU A 142 11.65 1.43 -13.34
N HIS A 143 12.60 2.16 -13.93
CA HIS A 143 12.56 3.61 -14.06
C HIS A 143 12.48 3.99 -15.54
N GLY A 144 11.84 5.13 -15.81
CA GLY A 144 11.75 5.76 -17.13
C GLY A 144 11.92 7.27 -16.97
N ARG A 145 11.91 8.03 -18.06
CA ARG A 145 12.26 9.49 -18.07
C ARG A 145 11.56 10.37 -17.02
N TYR A 146 10.41 9.98 -16.49
CA TYR A 146 9.73 10.70 -15.41
C TYR A 146 10.46 10.59 -14.06
N HIS A 147 11.17 9.50 -13.83
CA HIS A 147 11.82 9.18 -12.56
C HIS A 147 13.21 9.82 -12.43
N ASP A 148 13.80 10.30 -13.53
CA ASP A 148 15.08 11.04 -13.53
C ASP A 148 15.04 12.27 -12.62
N LYS A 149 13.85 12.82 -12.33
CA LYS A 149 13.64 13.92 -11.37
C LYS A 149 13.97 13.58 -9.92
N PHE A 150 14.12 12.29 -9.58
CA PHE A 150 14.48 11.84 -8.24
C PHE A 150 15.96 11.46 -8.12
N GLY A 151 16.73 11.51 -9.21
CA GLY A 151 18.12 11.03 -9.28
C GLY A 151 19.20 12.12 -9.33
N THR A 152 19.00 13.27 -8.66
CA THR A 152 20.01 14.34 -8.57
C THR A 152 20.26 14.78 -7.14
#